data_AF-A0A527G3B7-F1
#
_entry.id   AF-A0A527G3B7-F1
#
_cell.length_a   1.000
_cell.length_b   1.000
_cell.length_c   1.000
_cell.angle_alpha   90.00
_cell.angle_beta   90.00
_cell.angle_gamma   90.00
#
_symmetry.space_group_name_H-M   'P 1'
#
loop_
_entity.id
_entity.type
_entity.pdbx_description
1 polymer ?
#
loop_
_entity_poly.entity_id
_entity_poly.type
_entity_poly.pdbx_seq_one_letter_code
_entity_poly.pdbx_strand_id
1 'polypeptide(L)' 'MSKSNNVYKDAYNRCLRLLDETRSLPSEPELGTLLGVSRTTVRTILARMEETG' A
#
# COMPACT_ATOMS: atom_id res chain seq x y z
N MET A 1 -1.49 -8.85 19.25
CA MET A 1 -1.31 -8.64 17.80
C MET A 1 -0.63 -7.30 17.60
N SER A 2 0.51 -7.28 16.92
CA SER A 2 1.39 -6.11 16.80
C SER A 2 0.74 -4.99 15.99
N LYS A 3 0.74 -3.76 16.51
CA LYS A 3 0.18 -2.56 15.86
C LYS A 3 0.65 -2.40 14.40
N SER A 4 1.90 -2.76 14.12
CA SER A 4 2.51 -2.70 12.78
C SER A 4 1.86 -3.63 11.75
N ASN A 5 1.36 -4.81 12.15
CA ASN A 5 0.71 -5.74 11.23
C ASN A 5 -0.64 -5.21 10.75
N ASN A 6 -1.36 -4.50 11.62
CA ASN A 6 -2.63 -3.87 11.25
C ASN A 6 -2.42 -2.72 10.28
N VAL A 7 -1.38 -1.90 10.50
CA VAL A 7 -1.04 -0.79 9.59
C VAL A 7 -0.65 -1.31 8.20
N TYR A 8 0.19 -2.35 8.13
CA TYR A 8 0.56 -2.96 6.85
C TYR A 8 -0.67 -3.49 6.09
N LYS A 9 -1.53 -4.26 6.77
CA LYS A 9 -2.73 -4.84 6.15
C LYS A 9 -3.70 -3.77 5.68
N ASP A 10 -3.92 -2.72 6.48
CA ASP A 10 -4.78 -1.60 6.11
C ASP A 10 -4.24 -0.86 4.88
N ALA A 11 -2.94 -0.55 4.87
CA ALA A 11 -2.28 0.10 3.74
C ALA A 11 -2.35 -0.75 2.45
N TYR A 12 -2.08 -2.06 2.54
CA TYR A 12 -2.20 -2.99 1.42
C TYR A 12 -3.62 -3.03 0.84
N ASN A 13 -4.63 -3.17 1.71
CA ASN A 13 -6.02 -3.21 1.28
C ASN A 13 -6.49 -1.89 0.64
N ARG A 14 -5.98 -0.74 1.13
CA ARG A 14 -6.26 0.55 0.49
C ARG A 14 -5.62 0.67 -0.89
N CYS A 15 -4.39 0.18 -1.08
CA CYS A 15 -3.78 0.13 -2.42
C CYS A 15 -4.62 -0.70 -3.39
N LEU A 16 -5.09 -1.88 -2.98
CA LEU A 16 -5.98 -2.69 -3.82
C LEU A 16 -7.26 -1.96 -4.19
N ARG A 17 -7.88 -1.25 -3.23
CA ARG A 17 -9.09 -0.47 -3.47
C ARG A 17 -8.85 0.68 -4.45
N LEU A 18 -7.74 1.40 -4.30
CA LEU A 18 -7.35 2.48 -5.23
C LEU A 18 -7.13 1.96 -6.65
N LEU A 19 -6.50 0.79 -6.77
CA LEU A 19 -6.27 0.15 -8.06
C LEU A 19 -7.58 -0.30 -8.71
N ASP A 20 -8.51 -0.85 -7.92
CA ASP A 20 -9.84 -1.24 -8.40
C ASP A 20 -10.66 -0.01 -8.88
N GLU A 21 -10.64 1.08 -8.12
CA GLU A 21 -11.41 2.30 -8.40
C GLU A 21 -10.84 3.12 -9.57
N THR A 22 -9.51 3.25 -9.63
CA THR A 22 -8.86 4.21 -10.56
C THR A 22 -8.04 3.55 -11.66
N ARG A 23 -7.91 2.21 -11.64
CA ARG A 23 -7.04 1.41 -12.53
C ARG A 23 -5.58 1.85 -12.58
N SER A 24 -5.16 2.66 -11.63
CA SER A 24 -3.80 3.17 -11.50
C SER A 24 -3.47 3.38 -10.02
N LEU A 25 -2.20 3.53 -9.70
CA LEU A 25 -1.77 3.91 -8.37
C LEU A 25 -1.00 5.23 -8.45
N PRO A 26 -1.15 6.12 -7.44
CA PRO A 26 -0.29 7.29 -7.29
C PRO A 26 1.18 6.88 -7.16
N SER A 27 2.08 7.86 -7.26
CA SER A 27 3.50 7.61 -7.07
C SER A 27 3.79 7.10 -5.63
N GLU A 28 4.90 6.36 -5.46
CA GLU A 28 5.33 5.87 -4.14
C GLU A 28 5.35 6.93 -3.02
N PRO A 29 5.87 8.17 -3.21
CA PRO A 29 5.84 9.18 -2.17
C PRO A 29 4.41 9.63 -1.84
N GLU A 30 3.53 9.76 -2.82
CA GLU A 30 2.12 10.13 -2.60
C GLU A 30 1.38 9.05 -1.84
N LEU A 31 1.60 7.77 -2.18
CA LEU A 31 1.06 6.63 -1.44
C LEU A 31 1.53 6.63 0.02
N GLY A 32 2.80 6.93 0.28
CA GLY A 32 3.33 7.00 1.64
C GLY A 32 2.60 8.05 2.47
N THR A 33 2.37 9.24 1.90
CA THR A 33 1.62 10.31 2.53
C THR A 33 0.15 9.96 2.72
N LEU A 34 -0.51 9.40 1.70
CA LEU A 34 -1.93 9.04 1.72
C LEU A 34 -2.25 7.93 2.73
N LEU A 35 -1.35 6.95 2.84
CA LEU A 35 -1.53 5.78 3.70
C LEU A 35 -0.95 6.00 5.11
N GLY A 36 -0.18 7.08 5.32
CA GLY A 36 0.48 7.36 6.60
C GLY A 36 1.57 6.33 6.94
N VAL A 37 2.27 5.81 5.94
CA VAL A 37 3.31 4.79 6.09
C VAL A 37 4.63 5.22 5.46
N SER A 38 5.72 4.57 5.87
CA SER A 38 7.04 4.86 5.32
C SER A 38 7.14 4.43 3.84
N ARG A 39 8.06 5.06 3.09
CA ARG A 39 8.35 4.66 1.71
C ARG A 39 8.76 3.20 1.60
N THR A 40 9.54 2.69 2.56
CA THR A 40 9.91 1.26 2.62
C THR A 40 8.66 0.37 2.70
N THR A 41 7.69 0.74 3.53
CA THR A 41 6.42 0.01 3.65
C THR A 41 5.64 0.03 2.33
N VAL A 42 5.57 1.18 1.66
CA VAL A 42 4.94 1.28 0.33
C VAL A 42 5.61 0.34 -0.66
N ARG A 43 6.95 0.36 -0.76
CA ARG A 43 7.70 -0.52 -1.68
C ARG A 43 7.46 -1.99 -1.40
N THR A 44 7.43 -2.40 -0.13
CA THR A 44 7.10 -3.79 0.24
C THR A 44 5.65 -4.17 -0.12
N ILE A 45 4.70 -3.24 -0.01
CA ILE A 45 3.31 -3.46 -0.43
C ILE A 45 3.24 -3.63 -1.94
N LEU A 46 3.83 -2.70 -2.70
CA LEU A 46 3.80 -2.72 -4.17
C LEU A 46 4.47 -3.97 -4.73
N ALA A 47 5.66 -4.34 -4.23
CA ALA A 47 6.34 -5.56 -4.63
C ALA A 47 5.46 -6.80 -4.36
N ARG A 48 4.80 -6.87 -3.20
CA ARG A 48 3.90 -7.97 -2.89
C ARG A 48 2.68 -8.01 -3.81
N MET A 49 2.11 -6.84 -4.17
CA MET A 49 1.00 -6.75 -5.12
C MET A 49 1.42 -7.25 -6.50
N GLU A 50 2.62 -6.90 -6.96
CA GLU A 50 3.20 -7.39 -8.21
C GLU A 50 3.45 -8.91 -8.19
N GLU A 51 3.92 -9.46 -7.06
CA GLU A 51 4.10 -10.91 -6.88
C GLU A 51 2.78 -11.70 -6.86
N THR A 52 1.65 -11.06 -6.55
CA THR A 52 0.33 -11.73 -6.40
C THR A 52 -0.66 -11.47 -7.52
N GLY A 53 -0.36 -10.54 -8.43
CA GLY A 53 -1.17 -10.24 -9.63
C GLY A 53 -0.85 -11.14 -10.80
#